data_AF-A0A928VDP6-F1
#
_entry.id   AF-A0A928VDP6-F1
#
_cell.length_a   1.000
_cell.length_b   1.000
_cell.length_c   1.000
_cell.angle_alpha   90.00
_cell.angle_beta   90.00
_cell.angle_gamma   90.00
#
_symmetry.space_group_name_H-M   'P 1'
#
loop_
_entity.id
_entity.type
_entity.pdbx_description
1 polymer ?
#
loop_
_entity_poly.entity_id
_entity_poly.type
_entity_poly.pdbx_seq_one_letter_code
_entity_poly.pdbx_strand_id
1 'polypeptide(L)'
;YLWKQAVEKAGTADDLNKVKAAAYGQTFDAPEGKVTMNSNHHLSKYVRIGEVAADGLFKIVSETKEAVKPVPWNQFVAETKGLSCDWSDPKKGGKFKTT
;
A
#
# COMPACT_ATOMS: atom_id res chain seq x y z
N TYR A 1 1.35 -2.53 13.75
CA TYR A 1 1.17 -3.94 13.37
C TYR A 1 2.18 -4.41 12.33
N LEU A 2 2.11 -3.96 11.08
CA LEU A 2 3.00 -4.45 10.01
C LEU A 2 4.50 -4.24 10.30
N TRP A 3 4.92 -3.08 10.84
CA TRP A 3 6.34 -2.88 11.20
C TRP A 3 6.84 -3.90 12.23
N LYS A 4 6.05 -4.17 13.28
CA LYS A 4 6.36 -5.21 14.27
C LYS A 4 6.52 -6.57 13.59
N GLN A 5 5.56 -6.96 12.74
CA GLN A 5 5.65 -8.23 11.99
C GLN A 5 6.91 -8.30 11.12
N ALA A 6 7.31 -7.20 10.50
CA ALA A 6 8.51 -7.11 9.68
C ALA A 6 9.79 -7.27 10.52
N VAL A 7 9.85 -6.62 11.68
CA VAL A 7 10.96 -6.76 12.65
C VAL A 7 11.05 -8.20 13.17
N GLU A 8 9.92 -8.80 13.55
CA GLU A 8 9.86 -10.19 14.02
C GLU A 8 10.34 -11.16 12.92
N LYS A 9 9.89 -10.96 11.67
CA LYS A 9 10.33 -11.75 10.52
C LYS A 9 11.81 -11.51 10.17
N ALA A 10 12.32 -10.30 10.36
CA ALA A 10 13.72 -9.95 10.11
C ALA A 10 14.67 -10.44 11.22
N GLY A 11 14.14 -10.73 12.42
CA GLY A 11 14.93 -11.13 13.58
C GLY A 11 15.76 -9.98 14.19
N THR A 12 15.53 -8.74 13.78
CA THR A 12 16.25 -7.54 14.25
C THR A 12 15.45 -6.28 13.95
N ALA A 13 15.64 -5.24 14.75
CA ALA A 13 15.13 -3.89 14.48
C ALA A 13 16.20 -2.93 13.94
N ASP A 14 17.48 -3.32 14.01
CA ASP A 14 18.62 -2.43 13.73
C ASP A 14 19.05 -2.48 12.25
N ASP A 15 18.91 -3.64 11.60
CA ASP A 15 19.17 -3.79 10.16
C ASP A 15 17.92 -3.40 9.36
N LEU A 16 17.80 -2.11 9.05
CA LEU A 16 16.64 -1.56 8.34
C LEU A 16 16.45 -2.17 6.94
N ASN A 17 17.52 -2.66 6.29
CA ASN A 17 17.41 -3.32 4.99
C ASN A 17 16.73 -4.68 5.13
N LYS A 18 17.07 -5.45 6.17
CA LYS A 18 16.37 -6.71 6.49
C LYS A 18 14.92 -6.47 6.85
N VAL A 19 14.62 -5.47 7.69
CA VAL A 19 13.24 -5.13 8.07
C VAL A 19 12.42 -4.71 6.84
N LYS A 20 12.98 -3.86 5.97
CA LYS A 20 12.34 -3.42 4.72
C LYS A 20 12.03 -4.60 3.80
N ALA A 21 12.98 -5.50 3.59
CA ALA A 21 12.76 -6.70 2.77
C ALA A 21 11.72 -7.63 3.39
N ALA A 22 11.72 -7.78 4.71
CA ALA A 22 10.76 -8.61 5.44
C ALA A 22 9.32 -8.08 5.35
N ALA A 23 9.14 -6.77 5.23
CA ALA A 23 7.83 -6.10 5.16
C ALA A 23 7.05 -6.41 3.87
N TYR A 24 7.73 -6.70 2.76
CA TYR A 24 7.05 -6.94 1.48
C TYR A 24 6.14 -8.18 1.54
N GLY A 25 4.91 -8.02 1.06
CA GLY A 25 3.88 -9.06 1.02
C GLY A 25 3.21 -9.34 2.35
N GLN A 26 3.59 -8.68 3.45
CA GLN A 26 2.91 -8.85 4.73
C GLN A 26 1.47 -8.38 4.67
N THR A 27 0.60 -9.07 5.40
CA THR A 27 -0.83 -8.76 5.47
C THR A 27 -1.28 -8.56 6.91
N PHE A 28 -2.31 -7.75 7.08
CA PHE A 28 -2.92 -7.49 8.37
C PHE A 28 -4.42 -7.27 8.20
N ASP A 29 -5.23 -7.94 9.01
CA ASP A 29 -6.67 -7.72 9.07
C ASP A 29 -6.94 -6.45 9.89
N ALA A 30 -6.90 -5.31 9.20
CA ALA A 30 -7.08 -4.00 9.80
C ALA A 30 -8.58 -3.67 9.99
N PRO A 31 -8.93 -2.64 10.78
CA PRO A 31 -10.32 -2.19 10.89
C PRO A 31 -10.97 -1.81 9.55
N GLU A 32 -10.16 -1.37 8.57
CA GLU A 32 -10.61 -1.05 7.20
C GLU A 32 -10.71 -2.29 6.27
N GLY A 33 -10.48 -3.49 6.80
CA GLY A 33 -10.32 -4.73 6.05
C GLY A 33 -8.87 -5.17 5.89
N LYS A 34 -8.64 -6.30 5.23
CA LYS A 34 -7.28 -6.82 4.99
C LYS A 34 -6.46 -5.84 4.14
N VAL A 35 -5.28 -5.49 4.63
CA VAL A 35 -4.29 -4.69 3.90
C VAL A 35 -3.05 -5.53 3.57
N THR A 36 -2.36 -5.18 2.48
CA THR A 36 -1.13 -5.86 2.04
C THR A 36 -0.03 -4.84 1.75
N MET A 37 1.16 -5.03 2.30
CA MET A 37 2.34 -4.21 2.00
C MET A 37 2.96 -4.60 0.66
N ASN A 38 3.02 -3.67 -0.29
CA ASN A 38 3.59 -3.90 -1.61
C ASN A 38 5.07 -3.46 -1.68
N SER A 39 5.80 -3.93 -2.69
CA SER A 39 7.21 -3.56 -2.89
C SER A 39 7.43 -2.07 -3.18
N ASN A 40 6.38 -1.35 -3.58
CA ASN A 40 6.40 0.10 -3.76
C ASN A 40 6.15 0.88 -2.45
N HIS A 41 6.16 0.20 -1.30
CA HIS A 41 5.92 0.74 0.05
C HIS A 41 4.53 1.30 0.32
N HIS A 42 3.58 1.06 -0.59
CA HIS A 42 2.18 1.40 -0.40
C HIS A 42 1.36 0.16 -0.03
N LEU A 43 0.21 0.39 0.60
CA LEU A 43 -0.72 -0.67 0.95
C LEU A 43 -1.75 -0.91 -0.15
N SER A 44 -2.09 -2.17 -0.40
CA SER A 44 -3.37 -2.50 -1.03
C SER A 44 -4.47 -2.32 0.00
N LYS A 45 -5.56 -1.62 -0.36
CA LYS A 45 -6.66 -1.28 0.54
C LYS A 45 -8.01 -1.31 -0.17
N TYR A 46 -9.07 -1.60 0.58
CA TYR A 46 -10.44 -1.40 0.10
C TYR A 46 -10.73 0.11 0.01
N VAL A 47 -11.44 0.51 -1.04
CA VAL A 47 -11.89 1.90 -1.21
C VAL A 47 -13.39 1.94 -1.00
N ARG A 48 -13.84 2.91 -0.20
CA ARG A 48 -15.25 3.11 0.14
C ARG A 48 -15.63 4.57 -0.11
N ILE A 49 -16.83 4.77 -0.63
CA ILE A 49 -17.47 6.09 -0.70
C ILE A 49 -18.59 6.10 0.33
N GLY A 50 -18.52 7.06 1.26
CA GLY A 50 -19.51 7.26 2.30
C GLY A 50 -20.32 8.53 2.06
N GLU A 51 -21.64 8.44 2.23
CA GLU A 51 -22.56 9.58 2.29
C GLU A 51 -22.84 9.92 3.76
N VAL A 52 -22.77 11.21 4.11
CA VAL A 52 -23.09 11.67 5.48
C VAL A 52 -24.60 11.66 5.65
N ALA A 53 -25.10 10.90 6.62
CA ALA A 53 -26.51 10.80 6.95
C ALA A 53 -26.96 11.90 7.94
N ALA A 54 -28.28 12.01 8.16
CA ALA A 54 -28.87 13.03 9.02
C ALA A 54 -28.46 12.90 10.50
N ASP A 55 -28.05 11.70 10.94
CA ASP A 55 -27.53 11.42 12.28
C ASP A 55 -26.01 11.72 12.42
N GLY A 56 -25.37 12.20 11.34
CA GLY A 56 -23.95 12.50 11.30
C GLY A 56 -23.04 11.29 11.09
N LEU A 57 -23.58 10.08 10.90
CA LEU A 57 -22.81 8.88 10.57
C LEU A 57 -22.64 8.74 9.05
N PHE A 58 -21.72 7.87 8.64
CA PHE A 58 -21.50 7.56 7.23
C PHE A 58 -22.28 6.31 6.80
N LYS A 59 -23.08 6.43 5.74
CA LYS A 59 -23.62 5.30 4.99
C LYS A 59 -22.67 4.98 3.84
N ILE A 60 -22.15 3.76 3.77
CA ILE A 60 -21.35 3.30 2.62
C ILE A 60 -22.28 3.15 1.41
N VAL A 61 -22.02 3.90 0.34
CA VAL A 61 -22.80 3.85 -0.92
C VAL A 61 -22.04 3.14 -2.04
N SER A 62 -20.73 2.97 -1.90
CA SER A 62 -19.91 2.20 -2.83
C SER A 62 -18.71 1.60 -2.10
N GLU A 63 -18.33 0.39 -2.49
CA GLU A 63 -17.14 -0.30 -2.02
C GLU A 63 -16.51 -1.10 -3.16
N THR A 64 -15.17 -1.14 -3.22
CA THR A 64 -14.46 -2.00 -4.16
C THR A 64 -14.62 -3.47 -3.79
N LYS A 65 -14.85 -4.34 -4.78
CA LYS A 65 -15.03 -5.80 -4.55
C LYS A 65 -13.81 -6.47 -3.88
N GLU A 66 -12.64 -5.88 -4.08
CA GLU A 66 -11.37 -6.33 -3.54
C GLU A 66 -10.49 -5.12 -3.16
N ALA A 67 -9.40 -5.40 -2.43
CA ALA A 67 -8.40 -4.39 -2.12
C ALA A 67 -7.70 -3.90 -3.40
N VAL A 68 -7.74 -2.60 -3.63
CA VAL A 68 -7.10 -1.96 -4.79
C VAL A 68 -5.59 -1.98 -4.61
N LYS A 69 -4.87 -2.46 -5.62
CA LYS A 69 -3.40 -2.38 -5.65
C LYS A 69 -2.96 -0.93 -5.83
N PRO A 70 -1.95 -0.46 -5.10
CA PRO A 70 -1.52 0.92 -5.17
C PRO A 70 -0.82 1.23 -6.50
N VAL A 71 -1.26 2.31 -7.14
CA VAL A 71 -0.60 2.95 -8.29
C VAL A 71 -0.05 4.29 -7.81
N PRO A 72 1.24 4.39 -7.43
CA PRO A 72 1.76 5.57 -6.72
C PRO A 72 1.83 6.84 -7.56
N TRP A 73 1.84 6.70 -8.88
CA TRP A 73 1.96 7.82 -9.82
C TRP A 73 0.68 7.99 -10.61
N ASN A 74 0.22 9.24 -10.75
CA ASN A 74 -1.01 9.54 -11.49
C ASN A 74 -0.82 9.25 -12.99
N GLN A 75 -1.60 8.33 -13.53
CA GLN A 75 -1.49 7.92 -14.94
C GLN A 75 -2.27 8.83 -15.91
N PHE A 76 -3.01 9.82 -15.38
CA PHE A 76 -3.84 10.74 -16.15
C PHE A 76 -3.18 12.09 -16.43
N VAL A 77 -2.01 12.38 -15.84
CA VAL A 77 -1.25 13.62 -16.09
C VAL A 77 0.08 13.30 -16.78
N ALA A 78 0.49 14.16 -17.70
CA ALA A 78 1.60 13.90 -18.62
C ALA A 78 2.93 13.70 -17.89
N GLU A 79 3.13 14.40 -16.77
CA GLU A 79 4.36 14.45 -15.98
C GLU A 79 4.66 13.11 -15.30
N THR A 80 3.62 12.33 -14.97
CA THR A 80 3.74 11.10 -14.19
C THR A 80 3.22 9.85 -14.89
N LYS A 81 2.63 10.00 -16.08
CA LYS A 81 2.18 8.87 -16.91
C LYS A 81 3.34 7.94 -17.25
N GLY A 82 3.14 6.65 -17.06
CA GLY A 82 4.16 5.61 -17.28
C GLY A 82 5.22 5.51 -16.19
N LEU A 83 5.12 6.30 -15.11
CA LEU A 83 5.98 6.12 -13.94
C LEU A 83 5.43 5.04 -13.02
N SER A 84 6.36 4.32 -12.38
CA SER A 84 6.09 3.34 -11.34
C SER A 84 7.12 3.45 -10.21
N CYS A 85 6.92 2.68 -9.14
CA CYS A 85 7.77 2.61 -7.96
C CYS A 85 7.93 1.14 -7.56
N ASP A 86 9.15 0.73 -7.22
CA ASP A 86 9.45 -0.62 -6.77
C ASP A 86 10.78 -0.62 -6.00
N TRP A 87 10.70 -0.82 -4.69
CA TRP A 87 11.86 -0.86 -3.81
C TRP A 87 12.39 -2.28 -3.56
N SER A 88 11.82 -3.30 -4.21
CA SER A 88 12.38 -4.64 -4.21
C SER A 88 13.54 -4.78 -5.20
N ASP A 89 13.56 -3.94 -6.24
CA ASP A 89 14.65 -3.84 -7.19
C ASP A 89 15.52 -2.59 -6.88
N PRO A 90 16.80 -2.76 -6.51
CA PRO A 90 17.72 -1.64 -6.27
C PRO A 90 17.89 -0.69 -7.46
N LYS A 91 17.58 -1.13 -8.70
CA LYS A 91 17.70 -0.31 -9.91
C LYS A 91 16.49 0.57 -10.20
N LYS A 92 15.35 0.33 -9.53
CA LYS A 92 14.08 1.03 -9.79
C LYS A 92 13.80 2.15 -8.77
N GLY A 93 13.71 1.79 -7.49
CA GLY A 93 13.46 2.73 -6.40
C GLY A 93 12.11 3.45 -6.49
N GLY A 94 12.08 4.71 -6.04
CA GLY A 94 10.86 5.51 -5.91
C GLY A 94 10.21 5.92 -7.23
N LYS A 95 10.98 6.01 -8.31
CA LYS A 95 10.50 6.52 -9.61
C LYS A 95 11.29 5.90 -10.76
N PHE A 96 10.62 5.09 -11.57
CA PHE A 96 11.16 4.55 -12.82
C PHE A 96 10.08 4.53 -13.90
N LYS A 97 10.47 4.54 -15.19
CA LYS A 97 9.53 4.37 -16.30
C LYS A 97 9.25 2.89 -16.55
N THR A 98 7.99 2.51 -16.65
CA THR A 98 7.59 1.19 -17.14
C THR A 98 7.73 1.18 -18.65
N THR A 99 8.49 0.22 -19.19
CA THR A 99 8.49 -0.12 -20.62
C THR A 99 7.12 -0.56 -21.10
#